data_AF-A0A0Q7JIC2-F1
#
_entry.id   AF-A0A0Q7JIC2-F1
#
_cell.length_a   1.000
_cell.length_b   1.000
_cell.length_c   1.000
_cell.angle_alpha   90.00
_cell.angle_beta   90.00
_cell.angle_gamma   90.00
#
_symmetry.space_group_name_H-M   'P 1'
#
loop_
_entity.id
_entity.type
_entity.pdbx_description
1 polymer ?
#
loop_
_entity_poly.entity_id
_entity_poly.type
_entity_poly.pdbx_seq_one_letter_code
_entity_poly.pdbx_strand_id
1 'polypeptide(L)'
;MVISLEETPTTGYQWEVADAPQGVEVDDTRFEPPKSQAPGAAGRRVITVRATAVGEHHLHVQRRRAWEPAAAETLEVVVNAS
;
A
#
# COMPACT_ATOMS: atom_id res chain seq x y z
N MET A 1 6.20 10.35 3.30
CA MET A 1 6.66 9.41 2.27
C MET A 1 5.47 8.89 1.49
N VAL A 2 5.63 8.62 0.20
CA VAL A 2 4.56 8.07 -0.65
C VAL A 2 5.00 6.71 -1.18
N ILE A 3 4.16 5.70 -0.98
CA ILE A 3 4.32 4.34 -1.49
C ILE A 3 3.35 4.19 -2.67
N SER A 4 3.85 3.74 -3.82
CA SER A 4 3.06 3.57 -5.03
C SER A 4 3.22 2.14 -5.56
N LEU A 5 2.12 1.39 -5.54
CA LEU A 5 2.08 -0.03 -5.88
C LEU A 5 1.13 -0.25 -7.05
N GLU A 6 1.55 -1.02 -8.05
CA GLU A 6 0.68 -1.37 -9.18
C GLU A 6 -0.52 -2.20 -8.69
N GLU A 7 -1.73 -1.83 -9.12
CA GLU A 7 -2.97 -2.50 -8.74
C GLU A 7 -3.93 -2.58 -9.93
N THR A 8 -4.43 -3.79 -10.20
CA THR A 8 -5.42 -4.04 -11.27
C THR A 8 -6.74 -4.49 -10.62
N PRO A 9 -7.68 -3.56 -10.35
CA PRO A 9 -8.87 -3.83 -9.55
C PRO A 9 -9.78 -4.95 -10.09
N THR A 10 -9.77 -5.17 -11.41
CA THR A 10 -10.56 -6.22 -12.07
C THR A 10 -10.17 -7.63 -11.63
N THR A 11 -8.99 -7.80 -11.02
CA THR A 11 -8.53 -9.09 -10.47
C THR A 11 -9.04 -9.38 -9.06
N GLY A 12 -9.61 -8.37 -8.40
CA GLY A 12 -10.01 -8.40 -6.99
C GLY A 12 -8.87 -8.21 -5.98
N TYR A 13 -7.61 -8.17 -6.43
CA TYR A 13 -6.47 -7.91 -5.56
C TYR A 13 -6.35 -6.41 -5.26
N GLN A 14 -6.17 -6.09 -3.99
CA GLN A 14 -5.96 -4.74 -3.49
C GLN A 14 -4.77 -4.72 -2.55
N TRP A 15 -4.01 -3.62 -2.59
CA TRP A 15 -2.98 -3.33 -1.60
C TRP A 15 -3.58 -2.57 -0.42
N GLU A 16 -3.20 -2.99 0.78
CA GLU A 16 -3.58 -2.34 2.05
C GLU A 16 -2.42 -2.40 3.05
N VAL A 17 -2.45 -1.54 4.07
CA VAL A 17 -1.53 -1.63 5.21
C VAL A 17 -2.00 -2.77 6.11
N ALA A 18 -1.14 -3.77 6.28
CA ALA A 18 -1.43 -4.92 7.14
C ALA A 18 -1.23 -4.57 8.62
N ASP A 19 -0.13 -3.88 8.90
CA ASP A 19 0.24 -3.41 10.24
C ASP A 19 1.09 -2.15 10.12
N ALA A 20 0.78 -1.14 10.94
CA ALA A 20 1.52 0.10 11.01
C ALA A 20 2.31 0.13 12.33
N PRO A 21 3.66 0.18 12.29
CA PRO A 21 4.46 0.19 13.50
C PRO A 21 4.22 1.48 14.29
N GLN A 22 4.45 1.40 15.61
CA GLN A 22 4.49 2.60 16.44
C GLN A 22 5.54 3.57 15.88
N GLY A 23 5.18 4.84 15.71
CA GLY A 23 6.07 5.82 15.09
C GLY A 23 5.82 6.02 13.60
N VAL A 24 4.81 5.38 13.02
CA VAL A 24 4.32 5.64 11.64
C VAL A 24 2.81 5.87 11.65
N GLU A 25 2.38 6.94 11.00
CA GLU A 25 0.97 7.22 10.72
C GLU A 25 0.70 7.09 9.23
N VAL A 26 -0.47 6.53 8.88
CA VAL A 26 -0.98 6.48 7.51
C VAL A 26 -1.91 7.66 7.31
N ASP A 27 -1.45 8.67 6.57
CA ASP A 27 -2.19 9.91 6.34
C ASP A 27 -3.27 9.74 5.25
N ASP A 28 -3.02 8.92 4.23
CA ASP A 28 -3.97 8.67 3.14
C ASP A 28 -3.75 7.30 2.47
N THR A 29 -4.81 6.73 1.91
CA THR A 29 -4.77 5.55 1.04
C THR A 29 -5.81 5.69 -0.06
N ARG A 30 -5.36 5.79 -1.31
CA ARG A 30 -6.25 5.99 -2.47
C ARG A 30 -5.83 5.16 -3.68
N PHE A 31 -6.79 4.85 -4.53
CA PHE A 31 -6.54 4.23 -5.83
C PHE A 31 -6.49 5.31 -6.91
N GLU A 32 -5.41 5.31 -7.69
CA GLU A 32 -5.27 6.08 -8.92
C GLU A 32 -5.60 5.19 -10.11
N PRO A 33 -6.65 5.50 -10.90
CA PRO A 33 -6.97 4.71 -12.08
C PRO A 33 -5.86 4.84 -13.14
N PRO A 34 -5.71 3.83 -14.02
CA PRO A 34 -4.82 3.92 -15.17
C PRO A 34 -5.13 5.17 -16.00
N LYS A 35 -4.10 5.78 -16.59
CA LYS A 35 -4.29 6.84 -17.60
C LYS A 35 -4.95 6.30 -18.88
N SER A 36 -4.73 5.02 -19.18
CA SER A 36 -5.34 4.33 -20.32
C SER A 36 -6.75 3.85 -19.95
N GLN A 37 -7.69 3.97 -20.89
CA GLN A 37 -9.03 3.40 -20.76
C GLN A 37 -9.12 1.95 -21.29
N ALA A 38 -8.00 1.33 -21.65
CA ALA A 38 -7.99 -0.05 -22.11
C ALA A 38 -8.51 -1.00 -21.00
N PRO A 39 -9.39 -1.97 -21.34
CA PRO A 39 -9.83 -2.98 -20.39
C PRO A 39 -8.63 -3.71 -19.75
N GLY A 40 -8.62 -3.79 -18.42
CA GLY A 40 -7.55 -4.43 -17.67
C GLY A 40 -6.28 -3.60 -17.47
N ALA A 41 -6.28 -2.32 -17.87
CA ALA A 41 -5.15 -1.44 -17.57
C ALA A 41 -4.93 -1.31 -16.04
N ALA A 42 -3.67 -1.43 -15.63
CA ALA A 42 -3.29 -1.34 -14.22
C ALA A 42 -3.26 0.11 -13.74
N GLY A 43 -3.94 0.37 -12.63
CA GLY A 43 -3.82 1.61 -11.87
C GLY A 43 -2.75 1.48 -10.80
N ARG A 44 -2.84 2.31 -9.76
CA ARG A 44 -1.93 2.28 -8.62
C ARG A 44 -2.65 2.48 -7.30
N ARG A 45 -2.25 1.72 -6.28
CA ARG A 45 -2.51 2.08 -4.89
C ARG A 45 -1.45 3.09 -4.45
N VAL A 46 -1.90 4.22 -3.92
CA VAL A 46 -1.05 5.26 -3.35
C VAL A 46 -1.32 5.33 -1.86
N ILE A 47 -0.28 5.12 -1.06
CA ILE A 47 -0.33 5.17 0.40
C ILE A 47 0.61 6.29 0.85
N THR A 48 0.07 7.29 1.54
CA THR A 48 0.85 8.37 2.11
C THR A 48 1.08 8.07 3.59
N VAL A 49 2.35 8.00 3.98
CA VAL A 49 2.74 7.70 5.36
C VAL A 49 3.68 8.77 5.90
N ARG A 50 3.68 8.95 7.21
CA ARG A 50 4.54 9.88 7.91
C ARG A 50 5.11 9.23 9.15
N ALA A 51 6.42 9.29 9.31
CA ALA A 51 7.06 8.92 10.57
C ALA A 51 6.77 10.00 11.63
N THR A 52 6.38 9.55 12.82
CA THR A 52 6.07 10.38 13.99
C THR A 52 7.08 10.23 15.12
N ALA A 53 8.01 9.28 14.99
CA ALA A 53 9.14 9.10 15.90
C ALA A 53 10.44 8.95 15.12
N VAL A 54 11.56 9.42 15.69
CA VAL A 54 12.91 9.24 15.14
C VAL A 54 13.27 7.76 15.11
N GLY A 55 13.95 7.33 14.05
CA GLY A 55 14.41 5.95 13.87
C GLY A 55 13.99 5.34 12.54
N GLU A 56 14.28 4.05 12.42
CA GLU A 56 13.87 3.18 11.32
C GLU A 56 12.61 2.42 11.73
N HIS A 57 11.57 2.47 10.90
CA HIS A 57 10.28 1.81 11.15
C HIS A 57 9.92 0.89 10.00
N HIS A 58 9.40 -0.29 10.32
CA HIS A 58 9.12 -1.35 9.34
C HIS A 58 7.60 -1.45 9.12
N LEU A 59 7.12 -0.90 8.02
CA LEU A 59 5.70 -0.92 7.63
C LEU A 59 5.41 -2.14 6.77
N HIS A 60 4.40 -2.93 7.13
CA HIS A 60 3.96 -4.06 6.31
C HIS A 60 2.75 -3.69 5.46
N VAL A 61 2.88 -3.84 4.14
CA VAL A 61 1.78 -3.72 3.18
C VAL A 61 1.50 -5.07 2.55
N GLN A 62 0.24 -5.39 2.32
CA GLN A 62 -0.17 -6.69 1.79
C GLN A 62 -1.09 -6.55 0.60
N ARG A 63 -0.96 -7.49 -0.34
CA ARG A 63 -1.85 -7.63 -1.50
C ARG A 63 -2.77 -8.82 -1.27
N ARG A 64 -4.07 -8.56 -1.14
CA ARG A 64 -5.06 -9.62 -0.94
C ARG A 64 -6.37 -9.33 -1.66
N ARG A 65 -7.18 -10.37 -1.80
CA ARG A 65 -8.60 -10.22 -2.11
C ARG A 65 -9.36 -10.06 -0.81
N ALA A 66 -10.34 -9.16 -0.79
CA ALA A 66 -11.12 -8.86 0.41
C ALA A 66 -11.81 -10.11 1.00
N TRP A 67 -12.17 -11.08 0.16
CA TRP A 67 -12.84 -12.33 0.52
C TRP A 67 -11.89 -13.50 0.79
N GLU A 68 -10.58 -13.34 0.57
CA GLU A 68 -9.59 -14.38 0.87
C GLU A 68 -8.97 -14.13 2.25
N PRO A 69 -8.78 -15.18 3.08
CA PRO A 69 -8.24 -15.02 4.43
C PRO A 69 -6.73 -14.74 4.45
N ALA A 70 -6.01 -15.10 3.38
CA ALA A 70 -4.56 -14.97 3.30
C ALA A 70 -4.17 -13.89 2.29
N ALA A 71 -3.09 -13.16 2.58
CA ALA A 71 -2.45 -12.31 1.59
C ALA A 71 -1.75 -13.15 0.52
N ALA A 72 -1.86 -12.72 -0.73
CA ALA A 72 -1.10 -13.31 -1.82
C ALA A 72 0.36 -12.83 -1.82
N GLU A 73 0.62 -11.67 -1.21
CA GLU A 73 1.92 -11.03 -1.17
C GLU A 73 1.98 -10.07 0.01
N THR A 74 3.14 -9.99 0.67
CA THR A 74 3.45 -9.00 1.70
C THR A 74 4.77 -8.35 1.35
N LEU A 75 4.82 -7.02 1.44
CA LEU A 75 6.03 -6.24 1.28
C LEU A 75 6.32 -5.48 2.58
N GLU A 76 7.59 -5.40 2.90
CA GLU A 76 8.12 -4.57 3.98
C GLU A 76 8.65 -3.27 3.39
N VAL A 77 8.21 -2.15 3.96
CA VAL A 77 8.64 -0.82 3.56
C VAL A 77 9.32 -0.15 4.75
N VAL A 78 10.57 0.22 4.56
CA VAL A 78 11.36 0.94 5.56
C VAL A 78 11.01 2.42 5.52
N VAL A 79 10.54 2.95 6.65
CA VAL A 79 10.21 4.37 6.84
C VAL A 79 11.19 4.97 7.84
N ASN A 80 12.02 5.89 7.36
CA ASN A 80 13.07 6.53 8.16
C ASN A 80 12.66 7.94 8.63
N ALA A 81 13.01 8.26 9.87
CA ALA A 81 13.00 9.61 10.41
C ALA A 81 14.31 9.90 11.14
N SER A 82 14.90 11.05 10.82
CA SER A 82 16.13 11.58 11.42
C SER A 82 15.85 12.82 12.25
#